data_AF-A0A4R2KJL3-F1
#
_entry.id   AF-A0A4R2KJL3-F1
#
_cell.length_a   1.000
_cell.length_b   1.000
_cell.length_c   1.000
_cell.angle_alpha   90.00
_cell.angle_beta   90.00
_cell.angle_gamma   90.00
#
_symmetry.space_group_name_H-M   'P 1'
#
loop_
_entity.id
_entity.type
_entity.pdbx_description
1 polymer ?
#
loop_
_entity_poly.entity_id
_entity_poly.type
_entity_poly.pdbx_seq_one_letter_code
_entity_poly.pdbx_strand_id
1 'polypeptide(L)'
;MNKKLSEIILDMIQPYDDGDHGHVETLISIATLTWNMAIVPDEDAKEIYKSMRNISKDEEQKQILDELIDHFTQHKLSYYNDDKRVIVDFKFNGNKLDIASSPFVGGVLKTCGEKTKIGRNDPCPCGSGNKYKKCCGKNE
;
A
#
# COMPACT_ATOMS: atom_id res chain seq x y z
N MET A 1 -15.15 -4.76 -20.41
CA MET A 1 -15.38 -3.39 -19.88
C MET A 1 -14.02 -2.74 -19.66
N ASN A 2 -13.72 -1.62 -20.32
CA ASN A 2 -12.43 -0.94 -20.17
C ASN A 2 -12.45 -0.03 -18.93
N LYS A 3 -12.58 -0.60 -17.73
CA LYS A 3 -12.37 0.14 -16.47
C LYS A 3 -10.89 0.46 -16.29
N LYS A 4 -10.60 1.65 -15.75
CA LYS A 4 -9.23 1.99 -15.37
C LYS A 4 -8.82 1.12 -14.19
N LEU A 5 -7.56 0.73 -14.15
CA LEU A 5 -7.03 -0.11 -13.07
C LEU A 5 -7.15 0.58 -11.71
N SER A 6 -6.97 1.91 -11.68
CA SER A 6 -7.21 2.71 -10.47
C SER A 6 -8.64 2.60 -9.95
N GLU A 7 -9.64 2.57 -10.83
CA GLU A 7 -11.05 2.43 -10.45
C GLU A 7 -11.31 1.03 -9.90
N ILE A 8 -10.70 -0.01 -10.50
CA ILE A 8 -10.82 -1.39 -10.02
C ILE A 8 -10.24 -1.54 -8.62
N ILE A 9 -9.05 -0.99 -8.37
CA ILE A 9 -8.40 -1.04 -7.05
C ILE A 9 -9.23 -0.28 -6.02
N LEU A 10 -9.75 0.90 -6.37
CA LEU A 10 -10.63 1.66 -5.47
C LEU A 10 -11.93 0.89 -5.16
N ASP A 11 -12.56 0.27 -6.15
CA ASP A 11 -13.75 -0.58 -5.96
C ASP A 11 -13.44 -1.76 -5.00
N MET A 12 -12.23 -2.35 -5.09
CA MET A 12 -11.81 -3.46 -4.24
C MET A 12 -11.61 -3.08 -2.78
N ILE A 13 -11.06 -1.90 -2.51
CA ILE A 13 -10.77 -1.45 -1.13
C ILE A 13 -11.97 -0.77 -0.47
N GLN A 14 -12.96 -0.30 -1.24
CA GLN A 14 -14.10 0.46 -0.73
C GLN A 14 -14.80 -0.17 0.49
N PRO A 15 -14.98 -1.51 0.59
CA PRO A 15 -15.59 -2.13 1.76
C PRO A 15 -14.77 -2.01 3.07
N TYR A 16 -13.47 -1.72 2.94
CA TYR A 16 -12.50 -1.63 4.04
C TYR A 16 -12.07 -0.19 4.33
N ASP A 17 -12.53 0.78 3.53
CA ASP A 17 -12.23 2.19 3.71
C ASP A 17 -13.01 2.73 4.92
N ASP A 18 -12.28 3.08 5.99
CA ASP A 18 -12.81 3.68 7.21
C ASP A 18 -12.67 5.21 7.22
N GLY A 19 -12.19 5.81 6.13
CA GLY A 19 -11.91 7.24 5.99
C GLY A 19 -10.59 7.68 6.61
N ASP A 20 -9.82 6.78 7.24
CA ASP A 20 -8.45 7.07 7.68
C ASP A 20 -7.49 7.00 6.49
N HIS A 21 -6.79 8.11 6.24
CA HIS A 21 -5.93 8.22 5.07
C HIS A 21 -4.78 7.19 5.09
N GLY A 22 -4.22 6.87 6.27
CA GLY A 22 -3.13 5.91 6.40
C GLY A 22 -3.59 4.47 6.16
N HIS A 23 -4.79 4.13 6.61
CA HIS A 23 -5.42 2.84 6.33
C HIS A 23 -5.72 2.69 4.83
N VAL A 24 -6.27 3.72 4.18
CA VAL A 24 -6.55 3.70 2.74
C VAL A 24 -5.27 3.50 1.91
N GLU A 25 -4.18 4.19 2.23
CA GLU A 25 -2.89 4.01 1.54
C GLU A 25 -2.34 2.59 1.69
N THR A 26 -2.52 2.00 2.88
CA THR A 26 -2.12 0.62 3.17
C THR A 26 -2.96 -0.36 2.34
N LEU A 27 -4.28 -0.18 2.31
CA LEU A 27 -5.21 -0.99 1.52
C LEU A 27 -4.90 -0.93 0.02
N ILE A 28 -4.62 0.26 -0.52
CA ILE A 28 -4.23 0.41 -1.94
C ILE A 28 -2.94 -0.35 -2.22
N SER A 29 -1.96 -0.27 -1.31
CA SER A 29 -0.68 -0.96 -1.48
C SER A 29 -0.83 -2.47 -1.45
N ILE A 30 -1.64 -2.99 -0.52
CA ILE A 30 -1.96 -4.42 -0.44
C ILE A 30 -2.68 -4.85 -1.72
N ALA A 31 -3.76 -4.17 -2.11
CA ALA A 31 -4.51 -4.50 -3.32
C ALA A 31 -3.64 -4.48 -4.59
N THR A 32 -2.75 -3.50 -4.69
CA THR A 32 -1.83 -3.33 -5.83
C THR A 32 -0.85 -4.48 -5.93
N LEU A 33 -0.20 -4.82 -4.83
CA LEU A 33 0.78 -5.88 -4.80
C LEU A 33 0.12 -7.25 -4.95
N THR A 34 -1.03 -7.49 -4.31
CA THR A 34 -1.83 -8.72 -4.48
C THR A 34 -2.26 -8.92 -5.92
N TRP A 35 -2.66 -7.84 -6.62
CA TRP A 35 -2.95 -7.89 -8.03
C TRP A 35 -1.75 -8.39 -8.84
N ASN A 36 -0.57 -7.84 -8.58
CA ASN A 36 0.67 -8.26 -9.22
C ASN A 36 1.04 -9.71 -8.90
N MET A 37 0.89 -10.16 -7.64
CA MET A 37 1.17 -11.55 -7.22
C MET A 37 0.39 -12.56 -8.07
N ALA A 38 -0.85 -12.26 -8.42
CA ALA A 38 -1.69 -13.13 -9.23
C ALA A 38 -1.39 -13.05 -10.75
N ILE A 39 -0.34 -12.37 -11.20
CA ILE A 39 0.13 -12.34 -12.61
C ILE A 39 1.55 -12.88 -12.73
N VAL A 40 2.41 -12.59 -11.76
CA VAL A 40 3.83 -12.95 -11.80
C VAL A 40 4.06 -14.43 -11.47
N PRO A 41 5.23 -15.01 -11.80
CA PRO A 41 5.57 -16.37 -11.43
C PRO A 41 5.47 -16.64 -9.92
N ASP A 42 5.14 -17.88 -9.54
CA ASP A 42 4.93 -18.29 -8.14
C ASP A 42 6.10 -17.99 -7.21
N GLU A 43 7.34 -18.02 -7.73
CA GLU A 43 8.54 -17.73 -6.95
C GLU A 43 8.58 -16.25 -6.54
N ASP A 44 8.31 -15.34 -7.49
CA ASP A 44 8.24 -13.90 -7.23
C ASP A 44 7.05 -13.56 -6.32
N ALA A 45 5.90 -14.20 -6.53
CA ALA A 45 4.71 -14.00 -5.69
C ALA A 45 4.97 -14.37 -4.22
N LYS A 46 5.69 -15.47 -3.96
CA LYS A 46 6.08 -15.90 -2.61
C LYS A 46 7.00 -14.89 -1.92
N GLU A 47 7.92 -14.28 -2.65
CA GLU A 47 8.82 -13.25 -2.10
C GLU A 47 8.08 -11.94 -1.79
N ILE A 48 7.10 -11.55 -2.62
CA ILE A 48 6.21 -10.41 -2.32
C ILE A 48 5.45 -10.69 -1.03
N TYR A 49 4.80 -11.85 -0.93
CA TYR A 49 4.02 -12.25 0.23
C TYR A 49 4.86 -12.26 1.52
N LYS A 50 6.04 -12.89 1.50
CA LYS A 50 6.98 -12.88 2.63
C LYS A 50 7.38 -11.47 3.03
N SER A 51 7.65 -10.61 2.05
CA SER A 51 8.03 -9.22 2.30
C SER A 51 6.92 -8.46 3.00
N MET A 52 5.65 -8.60 2.56
CA MET A 52 4.50 -7.98 3.22
C MET A 52 4.29 -8.48 4.64
N ARG A 53 4.31 -9.81 4.83
CA ARG A 53 4.05 -10.43 6.12
C ARG A 53 5.10 -10.05 7.17
N ASN A 54 6.33 -9.75 6.73
CA ASN A 54 7.43 -9.35 7.61
C ASN A 54 7.41 -7.86 8.00
N ILE A 55 6.52 -7.04 7.43
CA ILE A 55 6.42 -5.60 7.77
C ILE A 55 5.94 -5.43 9.22
N SER A 56 4.94 -6.20 9.63
CA SER A 56 4.46 -6.18 11.01
C SER A 56 5.05 -7.32 11.82
N LYS A 57 5.32 -7.07 13.10
CA LYS A 57 5.66 -8.11 14.07
C LYS A 57 4.43 -8.66 14.80
N ASP A 58 3.30 -7.98 14.68
CA ASP A 58 2.04 -8.36 15.31
C ASP A 58 1.36 -9.46 14.49
N GLU A 59 1.05 -10.61 15.13
CA GLU A 59 0.41 -11.73 14.45
C GLU A 59 -1.07 -11.45 14.12
N GLU A 60 -1.75 -10.59 14.88
CA GLU A 60 -3.13 -10.18 14.57
C GLU A 60 -3.17 -9.41 13.25
N GLN A 61 -2.24 -8.46 13.08
CA GLN A 61 -2.12 -7.70 11.84
C GLN A 61 -1.72 -8.57 10.64
N LYS A 62 -0.90 -9.60 10.86
CA LYS A 62 -0.55 -10.56 9.80
C LYS A 62 -1.76 -11.38 9.37
N GLN A 63 -2.60 -11.78 10.33
CA GLN A 63 -3.81 -12.52 10.01
C GLN A 63 -4.82 -11.67 9.23
N ILE A 64 -4.99 -10.40 9.59
CA ILE A 64 -5.79 -9.44 8.81
C ILE A 64 -5.22 -9.26 7.40
N LEU A 65 -3.89 -9.15 7.28
CA LEU A 65 -3.23 -9.06 5.98
C LEU A 65 -3.48 -10.30 5.11
N ASP A 66 -3.37 -11.50 5.69
CA ASP A 66 -3.62 -12.76 5.00
C ASP A 66 -5.07 -12.82 4.48
N GLU A 67 -6.05 -12.44 5.31
CA GLU A 67 -7.47 -12.36 4.92
C GLU A 67 -7.72 -11.35 3.79
N LEU A 68 -7.08 -10.18 3.84
CA LEU A 68 -7.18 -9.15 2.78
C LEU A 68 -6.57 -9.63 1.46
N ILE A 69 -5.41 -10.28 1.52
CA ILE A 69 -4.73 -10.84 0.33
C ILE A 69 -5.62 -11.90 -0.32
N ASP A 70 -6.19 -12.80 0.47
CA ASP A 70 -7.08 -13.85 -0.04
C ASP A 70 -8.32 -13.25 -0.70
N HIS A 71 -8.98 -12.29 -0.04
CA HIS A 71 -10.16 -11.65 -0.60
C HIS A 71 -9.87 -10.90 -1.91
N PHE A 72 -8.78 -10.12 -1.95
CA PHE A 72 -8.39 -9.41 -3.17
C PHE A 72 -7.98 -10.34 -4.30
N THR A 73 -7.29 -11.44 -3.99
CA THR A 73 -6.93 -12.47 -4.98
C THR A 73 -8.18 -13.12 -5.56
N GLN A 74 -9.11 -13.53 -4.71
CA GLN A 74 -10.38 -14.13 -5.15
C GLN A 74 -11.20 -13.17 -6.00
N HIS A 75 -11.30 -11.90 -5.60
CA HIS A 75 -12.00 -10.88 -6.36
C HIS A 75 -11.37 -10.68 -7.75
N LYS A 76 -10.05 -10.60 -7.84
CA LYS A 76 -9.33 -10.53 -9.12
C LYS A 76 -9.64 -11.75 -9.99
N LEU A 77 -9.49 -12.97 -9.45
CA LEU A 77 -9.72 -14.19 -10.22
C LEU A 77 -11.19 -14.37 -10.63
N SER A 78 -12.14 -13.83 -9.87
CA SER A 78 -13.58 -13.97 -10.18
C SER A 78 -14.03 -12.97 -11.25
N TYR A 79 -13.57 -11.72 -11.17
CA TYR A 79 -14.08 -10.63 -12.03
C TYR A 79 -13.10 -10.18 -13.11
N TYR A 80 -11.80 -10.45 -12.95
CA TYR A 80 -10.72 -9.92 -13.78
C TYR A 80 -9.64 -10.98 -14.11
N ASN A 81 -10.01 -12.25 -14.21
CA ASN A 81 -9.06 -13.35 -14.47
C ASN A 81 -8.21 -13.14 -15.74
N ASP A 82 -8.83 -12.60 -16.79
CA ASP A 82 -8.17 -12.39 -18.08
C ASP A 82 -7.29 -11.13 -18.10
N ASP A 83 -7.34 -10.31 -17.04
CA ASP A 83 -6.63 -9.04 -16.95
C ASP A 83 -5.19 -9.23 -16.45
N LYS A 84 -4.25 -9.12 -17.38
CA LYS A 84 -2.82 -9.33 -17.12
C LYS A 84 -2.03 -8.03 -16.91
N ARG A 85 -2.71 -6.91 -16.68
CA ARG A 85 -2.04 -5.61 -16.48
C ARG A 85 -1.27 -5.62 -15.16
N VAL A 86 0.06 -5.51 -15.21
CA VAL A 86 0.89 -5.31 -14.02
C VAL A 86 0.80 -3.83 -13.61
N ILE A 87 0.61 -3.56 -12.31
CA ILE A 87 0.34 -2.20 -11.81
C ILE A 87 1.64 -1.46 -11.51
N VAL A 88 2.58 -2.14 -10.85
CA VAL A 88 3.89 -1.60 -10.48
C VAL A 88 4.99 -2.54 -10.94
N ASP A 89 6.03 -1.99 -11.55
CA ASP A 89 7.27 -2.71 -11.76
C ASP A 89 8.02 -2.82 -10.43
N PHE A 90 8.38 -4.03 -10.04
CA PHE A 90 9.18 -4.28 -8.85
C PHE A 90 10.45 -5.04 -9.23
N LYS A 91 11.58 -4.68 -8.61
CA LYS A 91 12.82 -5.44 -8.69
C LYS A 91 13.16 -5.96 -7.30
N PHE A 92 13.43 -7.25 -7.22
CA PHE A 92 13.95 -7.87 -6.01
C PHE A 92 15.48 -7.82 -6.03
N ASN A 93 16.09 -7.12 -5.09
CA ASN A 93 17.52 -7.16 -4.84
C ASN A 93 17.76 -7.95 -3.54
N GLY A 94 17.69 -9.28 -3.63
CA GLY A 94 17.66 -10.17 -2.45
C GLY A 94 16.34 -10.02 -1.69
N ASN A 95 16.41 -9.79 -0.36
CA ASN A 95 15.23 -9.63 0.52
C ASN A 95 14.60 -8.23 0.48
N LYS A 96 15.04 -7.36 -0.44
CA LYS A 96 14.57 -5.98 -0.53
C LYS A 96 13.76 -5.79 -1.80
N LEU A 97 12.48 -5.47 -1.61
CA LEU A 97 11.57 -5.06 -2.65
C LEU A 97 11.89 -3.61 -3.03
N ASP A 98 12.64 -3.40 -4.11
CA ASP A 98 12.95 -2.06 -4.61
C ASP A 98 11.79 -1.55 -5.47
N ILE A 99 10.85 -0.88 -4.80
CA ILE A 99 9.74 -0.14 -5.41
C ILE A 99 10.14 1.32 -5.71
N ALA A 100 11.45 1.58 -5.77
CA ALA A 100 12.06 2.91 -5.70
C ALA A 100 11.65 3.90 -6.82
N SER A 101 10.93 3.44 -7.84
CA SER A 101 10.38 4.29 -8.91
C SER A 101 8.87 4.57 -8.79
N SER A 102 8.15 4.00 -7.81
CA SER A 102 6.74 4.35 -7.57
C SER A 102 6.61 5.30 -6.37
N PRO A 103 6.32 6.60 -6.60
CA PRO A 103 6.14 7.57 -5.52
C PRO A 103 4.96 7.24 -4.58
N PHE A 104 4.11 6.27 -4.94
CA PHE A 104 2.94 5.87 -4.17
C PHE A 104 3.22 4.74 -3.18
N VAL A 105 4.00 3.71 -3.57
CA VAL A 105 4.27 2.54 -2.70
C VAL A 105 5.58 2.69 -1.91
N GLY A 106 6.50 3.56 -2.37
CA GLY A 106 7.74 3.86 -1.63
C GLY A 106 7.53 4.51 -0.26
N GLY A 107 6.35 5.11 0.00
CA GLY A 107 5.96 5.64 1.30
C GLY A 107 5.53 4.57 2.29
N VAL A 108 4.76 3.57 1.85
CA VAL A 108 4.12 2.57 2.72
C VAL A 108 5.12 1.59 3.34
N LEU A 109 6.22 1.26 2.64
CA LEU A 109 7.32 0.47 3.24
C LEU A 109 8.25 1.28 4.15
N LYS A 110 8.11 2.61 4.19
CA LYS A 110 9.01 3.51 4.93
C LYS A 110 8.40 4.11 6.20
N THR A 111 7.11 3.90 6.47
CA THR A 111 6.40 4.60 7.56
C THR A 111 6.36 3.88 8.91
N CYS A 112 6.83 2.64 9.03
CA CYS A 112 7.06 2.02 10.34
C CYS A 112 8.53 2.09 10.75
N GLY A 113 9.02 3.28 11.14
CA GLY A 113 10.34 3.35 11.80
C GLY A 113 10.98 4.72 12.00
N GLU A 114 10.65 5.72 11.19
CA GLU A 114 11.18 7.07 11.41
C GLU A 114 10.02 8.04 11.40
N LYS A 115 9.77 8.71 12.55
CA LYS A 115 8.98 9.93 12.58
C LYS A 115 9.58 10.85 11.53
N THR A 116 8.92 11.01 10.39
CA THR A 116 9.29 11.99 9.37
C THR A 116 9.43 13.31 10.09
N LYS A 117 10.65 13.82 10.21
CA LYS A 117 10.90 15.12 10.84
C LYS A 117 10.22 16.15 9.96
N ILE A 118 8.99 16.52 10.32
CA ILE A 118 8.23 17.53 9.59
C ILE A 118 9.01 18.85 9.66
N GLY A 119 9.30 19.43 8.50
CA GLY A 119 10.00 20.70 8.45
C GLY A 119 9.09 21.79 9.02
N ARG A 120 9.63 22.68 9.86
CA ARG A 120 8.87 23.79 10.46
C ARG A 120 8.12 24.67 9.44
N ASN A 121 8.56 24.70 8.18
CA ASN A 121 7.93 25.47 7.11
C ASN A 121 6.95 24.67 6.22
N ASP A 122 6.84 23.35 6.40
CA ASP A 122 5.97 22.47 5.62
C ASP A 122 4.49 22.69 5.98
N PRO A 123 3.55 22.34 5.08
CA PRO A 123 2.12 22.37 5.41
C PRO A 123 1.81 21.48 6.63
N CYS A 124 0.95 21.97 7.51
CA CYS A 124 0.62 21.30 8.76
C CYS A 124 -0.30 20.10 8.52
N PRO A 125 -0.02 18.92 9.09
CA PRO A 125 -0.73 17.68 8.78
C PRO A 125 -2.15 17.64 9.36
N CYS A 126 -2.52 18.58 10.24
CA CYS A 126 -3.88 18.74 10.75
C CYS A 126 -4.87 19.34 9.74
N GLY A 127 -4.45 19.57 8.49
CA GLY A 127 -5.33 20.09 7.43
C GLY A 127 -5.69 21.57 7.56
N SER A 128 -5.07 22.32 8.46
CA SER A 128 -5.40 23.74 8.69
C SER A 128 -4.98 24.71 7.58
N GLY A 129 -4.25 24.23 6.56
CA GLY A 129 -3.66 25.06 5.49
C GLY A 129 -2.49 25.95 5.94
N ASN A 130 -2.11 25.92 7.23
CA ASN A 130 -0.99 26.69 7.78
C ASN A 130 0.33 25.92 7.71
N LYS A 131 1.46 26.63 7.78
CA LYS A 131 2.79 26.02 7.97
C LYS A 131 2.90 25.39 9.37
N TYR A 132 3.63 24.29 9.53
CA TYR A 132 3.76 23.53 10.79
C TYR A 132 4.12 24.43 11.99
N LYS A 133 5.12 25.31 11.85
CA LYS A 133 5.52 26.27 12.89
C LYS A 133 4.46 27.29 13.31
N LYS A 134 3.41 27.46 12.51
CA LYS A 134 2.29 28.38 12.80
C LYS A 134 1.06 27.65 13.33
N CYS A 135 1.09 26.32 13.41
CA CYS A 135 -0.03 25.49 13.83
C CYS A 135 0.42 24.48 14.90
N CYS A 136 0.45 23.17 14.60
CA CYS A 136 0.82 22.14 15.59
C CYS A 136 2.22 22.32 16.18
N GLY A 137 3.19 22.80 15.39
CA GLY A 137 4.56 23.09 15.82
C GLY A 137 4.77 24.50 16.37
N LYS A 138 3.72 25.21 16.80
CA LYS A 138 3.82 26.57 17.35
C LYS A 138 4.49 26.61 18.73
N ASN A 139 4.41 25.50 19.48
CA ASN A 139 4.94 25.36 20.84
C ASN A 139 6.08 24.34 20.94
N GLU A 140 6.56 23.82 19.80
CA GLU A 140 7.80 23.05 19.65
C GLU A 140 8.92 23.94 19.11
#